data_AF-A0A8T4YT71-F1
#
_entry.id   AF-A0A8T4YT71-F1
#
_cell.length_a   1.000
_cell.length_b   1.000
_cell.length_c   1.000
_cell.angle_alpha   90.00
_cell.angle_beta   90.00
_cell.angle_gamma   90.00
#
_symmetry.space_group_name_H-M   'P 1'
#
loop_
_entity.id
_entity.type
_entity.pdbx_description
1 polymer ?
#
loop_
_entity_poly.entity_id
_entity_poly.type
_entity_poly.pdbx_seq_one_letter_code
_entity_poly.pdbx_strand_id
1 'polypeptide(L)'
;MGRYRQIEEIVRLMAQTERIRNTSIIAHVDHGKTTLSDSLLAAAGIISEQVAGQKLFLDSWELEQKRQMTVFASNISLVHTF
;
A
#
# COMPACT_ATOMS: atom_id res chain seq x y z
N MET A 1 4.31 -16.20 -6.01
CA MET A 1 3.00 -16.90 -5.99
C MET A 1 2.12 -16.24 -4.91
N GLY A 2 1.62 -15.03 -5.13
CA GLY A 2 0.96 -14.23 -4.07
C GLY A 2 -0.18 -13.31 -4.50
N ARG A 3 -0.22 -12.89 -5.78
CA ARG A 3 -1.12 -11.82 -6.24
C ARG A 3 -2.62 -12.18 -6.27
N TYR A 4 -2.96 -13.46 -6.45
CA TYR A 4 -4.35 -13.89 -6.69
C TYR A 4 -5.07 -14.42 -5.45
N ARG A 5 -4.33 -14.88 -4.42
CA ARG A 5 -4.93 -15.53 -3.24
C ARG A 5 -5.70 -14.54 -2.35
N GLN A 6 -5.31 -13.27 -2.36
CA GLN A 6 -5.96 -12.22 -1.55
C GLN A 6 -7.27 -11.70 -2.15
N ILE A 7 -7.48 -11.80 -3.46
CA ILE A 7 -8.66 -11.19 -4.10
C ILE A 7 -9.95 -11.88 -3.63
N GLU A 8 -9.96 -13.21 -3.61
CA GLU A 8 -11.12 -13.99 -3.13
C GLU A 8 -11.44 -13.69 -1.67
N GLU A 9 -10.40 -13.54 -0.85
CA GLU A 9 -10.53 -13.20 0.57
C GLU A 9 -11.05 -11.78 0.78
N ILE A 10 -10.54 -10.79 0.02
CA ILE A 10 -11.05 -9.41 0.03
C ILE A 10 -12.53 -9.41 -0.32
N VAL A 11 -12.93 -10.06 -1.43
CA VAL A 11 -14.33 -10.11 -1.87
C VAL A 11 -15.23 -10.71 -0.79
N ARG A 12 -14.77 -11.75 -0.09
CA ARG A 12 -15.50 -12.34 1.04
C ARG A 12 -15.63 -11.38 2.23
N LEU A 13 -14.57 -10.64 2.55
CA LEU A 13 -14.54 -9.69 3.67
C LEU A 13 -15.32 -8.39 3.40
N MET A 14 -15.57 -8.03 2.13
CA MET A 14 -16.36 -6.84 1.78
C MET A 14 -17.77 -6.84 2.39
N ALA A 15 -18.34 -8.02 2.68
CA ALA A 15 -19.65 -8.15 3.33
C ALA A 15 -19.59 -7.94 4.86
N GLN A 16 -18.41 -7.97 5.48
CA GLN A 16 -18.18 -7.88 6.92
C GLN A 16 -17.67 -6.48 7.29
N THR A 17 -18.54 -5.47 7.23
CA THR A 17 -18.17 -4.06 7.39
C THR A 17 -17.50 -3.75 8.72
N GLU A 18 -17.82 -4.50 9.78
CA GLU A 18 -17.21 -4.39 11.11
C GLU A 18 -15.70 -4.71 11.11
N ARG A 19 -15.20 -5.42 10.09
CA ARG A 19 -13.78 -5.79 9.92
C ARG A 19 -13.04 -4.86 8.96
N ILE A 20 -13.72 -3.94 8.29
CA ILE A 20 -13.11 -3.00 7.35
C ILE A 20 -12.53 -1.81 8.11
N ARG A 21 -11.31 -1.40 7.74
CA ARG A 21 -10.65 -0.20 8.29
C ARG A 21 -10.20 0.68 7.13
N ASN A 22 -10.87 1.82 6.96
CA ASN A 22 -10.48 2.84 6.01
C ASN A 22 -9.54 3.81 6.72
N THR A 23 -8.30 3.91 6.26
CA THR A 23 -7.28 4.79 6.84
C THR A 23 -6.51 5.52 5.74
N SER A 24 -5.84 6.61 6.10
CA SER A 24 -4.96 7.36 5.20
C SER A 24 -3.67 7.72 5.92
N ILE A 25 -2.57 7.77 5.17
CA ILE A 25 -1.26 8.16 5.69
C ILE A 25 -1.02 9.61 5.33
N ILE A 26 -0.97 10.49 6.33
CA ILE A 26 -0.72 11.91 6.16
C ILE A 26 0.54 12.26 6.95
N ALA A 27 1.52 12.87 6.29
CA ALA A 27 2.72 13.37 6.94
C ALA A 27 3.34 14.54 6.16
N HIS A 28 4.23 15.27 6.81
CA HIS A 28 5.01 16.34 6.17
C HIS A 28 5.89 15.80 5.03
N VAL A 29 6.40 16.70 4.19
CA VAL A 29 7.35 16.35 3.12
C VAL A 29 8.56 15.64 3.74
N ASP A 30 9.10 14.63 3.04
CA ASP A 30 10.24 13.80 3.47
C ASP A 30 10.06 12.96 4.75
N HIS A 31 8.85 12.87 5.32
CA HIS A 31 8.56 12.01 6.47
C HIS A 31 8.28 10.54 6.11
N GLY A 32 8.66 10.09 4.91
CA GLY A 32 8.60 8.66 4.56
C GLY A 32 7.19 8.07 4.38
N LYS A 33 6.19 8.87 3.98
CA LYS A 33 4.81 8.40 3.70
C LYS A 33 4.77 7.21 2.73
N THR A 34 5.45 7.36 1.60
CA THR A 34 5.49 6.34 0.55
C THR A 34 6.31 5.13 1.00
N THR A 35 7.40 5.35 1.74
CA THR A 35 8.20 4.27 2.34
C THR A 35 7.38 3.43 3.32
N LEU A 36 6.59 4.06 4.20
CA LEU A 36 5.68 3.34 5.11
C LEU A 36 4.66 2.52 4.34
N SER A 37 4.10 3.09 3.27
CA SER A 37 3.11 2.41 2.45
C SER A 37 3.68 1.19 1.72
N ASP A 38 4.91 1.29 1.21
CA ASP A 38 5.63 0.17 0.62
C ASP A 38 5.92 -0.94 1.65
N SER A 39 6.30 -0.58 2.88
CA SER A 39 6.48 -1.56 3.95
C SER A 39 5.19 -2.32 4.28
N LEU A 40 4.05 -1.64 4.26
CA LEU A 40 2.74 -2.30 4.44
C LEU A 40 2.40 -3.25 3.29
N LEU A 41 2.73 -2.89 2.04
CA LEU A 41 2.58 -3.76 0.88
C LEU A 41 3.48 -5.00 0.96
N ALA A 42 4.70 -4.85 1.49
CA ALA A 42 5.62 -5.96 1.69
C ALA A 42 5.14 -6.90 2.80
N ALA A 43 4.69 -6.34 3.92
CA ALA A 43 4.11 -7.11 5.03
C ALA A 43 2.86 -7.89 4.58
N ALA A 44 2.05 -7.33 3.67
CA ALA A 44 0.93 -8.02 3.05
C ALA A 44 1.33 -9.03 1.95
N GLY A 45 2.62 -9.19 1.64
CA GLY A 45 3.12 -10.10 0.62
C GLY A 45 2.79 -9.70 -0.83
N ILE A 46 2.41 -8.44 -1.05
CA ILE A 46 2.08 -7.90 -2.39
C ILE A 46 3.37 -7.57 -3.16
N ILE A 47 4.39 -7.07 -2.46
CA ILE A 47 5.73 -6.79 -2.99
C ILE A 47 6.80 -7.51 -2.17
N SER A 48 8.00 -7.67 -2.72
CA SER A 48 9.14 -8.21 -1.97
C SER A 48 9.68 -7.16 -0.99
N GLU A 49 10.07 -7.59 0.21
CA GLU A 49 10.75 -6.74 1.21
C GLU A 49 11.98 -6.04 0.63
N GLN A 50 12.71 -6.71 -0.27
CA GLN A 50 13.91 -6.15 -0.91
C GLN A 50 13.61 -4.94 -1.80
N VAL A 51 12.37 -4.79 -2.27
CA VAL A 51 11.93 -3.75 -3.20
C VAL A 51 11.14 -2.65 -2.48
N ALA A 52 10.71 -2.91 -1.24
CA ALA A 52 9.98 -1.94 -0.43
C ALA A 52 10.82 -0.69 -0.17
N GLY A 53 10.25 0.49 -0.43
CA GLY A 53 10.90 1.78 -0.21
C GLY A 53 11.88 2.21 -1.32
N GLN A 54 12.23 1.32 -2.25
CA GLN A 54 13.07 1.65 -3.40
C GLN A 54 12.23 2.06 -4.61
N LYS A 55 11.16 1.29 -4.87
CA LYS A 55 10.34 1.50 -6.07
C LYS A 55 9.24 2.54 -5.87
N LEU A 56 8.93 2.89 -4.60
CA LEU A 56 7.90 3.85 -4.25
C LEU A 56 6.59 3.50 -4.99
N PHE A 57 6.07 2.29 -4.74
CA PHE A 57 5.07 1.65 -5.61
C PHE A 57 3.78 2.46 -5.78
N LEU A 58 3.49 3.34 -4.83
CA LEU A 58 2.32 4.21 -4.86
C LEU A 58 2.52 5.51 -5.65
N ASP A 59 3.77 5.91 -5.87
CA ASP A 59 4.14 7.07 -6.68
C ASP A 59 4.15 6.61 -8.16
N SER A 60 2.96 6.55 -8.75
CA SER A 60 2.74 6.02 -10.09
C SER A 60 3.09 7.01 -11.21
N TRP A 61 3.13 8.31 -10.89
CA TRP A 61 3.46 9.34 -11.86
C TRP A 61 4.98 9.58 -11.90
N GLU A 62 5.56 9.64 -13.09
CA GLU A 62 7.02 9.79 -13.26
C GLU A 62 7.59 11.02 -12.54
N LEU A 63 6.81 12.11 -12.46
CA LEU A 63 7.23 13.31 -11.75
C LEU A 63 7.32 13.10 -10.23
N GLU A 64 6.44 12.28 -9.66
CA GLU A 64 6.44 11.93 -8.24
C GLU A 64 7.73 11.19 -7.87
N GLN A 65 8.12 10.21 -8.69
CA GLN A 65 9.37 9.46 -8.49
C GLN A 65 10.60 10.34 -8.63
N LYS A 66 10.64 11.21 -9.66
CA LYS A 66 11.78 12.13 -9.88
C LYS A 66 11.96 13.13 -8.75
N ARG A 67 10.85 13.61 -8.18
CA ARG A 67 10.84 14.66 -7.14
C ARG A 67 10.71 14.11 -5.73
N GLN A 68 10.57 12.79 -5.57
CA GLN A 68 10.35 12.11 -4.29
C GLN A 68 9.19 12.74 -3.50
N MET A 69 8.11 13.09 -4.19
CA MET A 69 6.93 13.71 -3.61
C MET A 69 5.67 13.02 -4.08
N THR A 70 4.70 12.85 -3.18
CA THR A 70 3.36 12.34 -3.53
C THR A 70 2.47 13.52 -3.89
N VAL A 71 1.92 13.51 -5.12
CA VAL A 71 1.01 14.54 -5.65
C VAL A 71 -0.42 14.01 -5.66
N PHE A 72 -0.60 12.75 -6.05
CA PHE A 72 -1.90 12.09 -6.14
C PHE A 72 -2.06 11.03 -5.06
N ALA A 73 -3.30 10.89 -4.57
CA ALA A 73 -3.64 9.81 -3.66
C ALA A 73 -3.72 8.49 -4.42
N SER A 74 -3.01 7.48 -3.92
CA SER A 74 -3.06 6.09 -4.39
C SER A 74 -3.70 5.22 -3.33
N ASN A 75 -4.69 4.41 -3.72
CA ASN A 75 -5.45 3.57 -2.80
C ASN A 75 -4.98 2.12 -2.88
N ILE A 76 -4.83 1.49 -1.72
CA ILE A 76 -4.50 0.06 -1.59
C ILE A 76 -5.44 -0.62 -0.60
N SER A 77 -5.65 -1.92 -0.79
CA SER A 77 -6.39 -2.76 0.14
C SER A 77 -5.47 -3.87 0.63
N LEU A 78 -5.41 -4.03 1.95
CA LEU A 78 -4.54 -4.99 2.62
C LEU A 78 -5.39 -5.94 3.45
N VAL A 79 -5.11 -7.23 3.35
CA VAL A 79 -5.69 -8.25 4.22
C VAL A 79 -4.66 -8.61 5.28
N HIS A 80 -5.07 -8.62 6.53
CA HIS A 80 -4.23 -9.00 7.66
C HIS A 80 -5.04 -9.85 8.65
N THR A 81 -4.47 -10.97 9.08
CA THR A 81 -5.03 -11.87 10.09
C THR A 81 -4.27 -11.63 11.40
N PHE A 82 -5.00 -11.28 12.47
CA PHE A 82 -4.44 -11.19 13.82
C PHE A 82 -4.30 -12.57 14.46
#